data_AF-A0A524FGQ6-F1
#
_entry.id   AF-A0A524FGQ6-F1
#
_cell.length_a   1.000
_cell.length_b   1.000
_cell.length_c   1.000
_cell.angle_alpha   90.00
_cell.angle_beta   90.00
_cell.angle_gamma   90.00
#
_symmetry.space_group_name_H-M   'P 1'
#
loop_
_entity.id
_entity.type
_entity.pdbx_description
1 polymer ?
#
loop_
_entity_poly.entity_id
_entity_poly.type
_entity_poly.pdbx_seq_one_letter_code
_entity_poly.pdbx_strand_id
1 'polypeptide(L)'
;MEKREILIPIVKSPAKDAHLREGSGFSLPEIKSADYDLQTIKTLNIKIDYHRRSVHEKNVDLLKALKISDKKGKKREPFVAKEKKRTGYKPKSKTIEKKVASKREKEIVEPKKKEKVAKPKREKAPKKTVKEEEPALQEGISLTELQGLGPATAKKFNEIGVTSVENLINESPEELALLIKGCSEDRLKKWIDEAKDLISK
;
A
#
# COMPACT_ATOMS: atom_id res chain seq x y z
N MET A 1 -12.45 -30.09 17.41
CA MET A 1 -11.97 -28.82 16.81
C MET A 1 -10.52 -29.06 16.40
N GLU A 2 -10.24 -29.06 15.10
CA GLU A 2 -8.86 -29.24 14.62
C GLU A 2 -8.01 -28.04 15.09
N LYS A 3 -6.92 -28.32 15.80
CA LYS A 3 -5.94 -27.31 16.19
C LYS A 3 -5.24 -26.86 14.92
N ARG A 4 -5.51 -25.63 14.47
CA ARG A 4 -4.68 -25.00 13.44
C ARG A 4 -3.33 -24.72 14.08
N GLU A 5 -2.28 -25.32 13.53
CA GLU A 5 -0.92 -25.03 13.94
C GLU A 5 -0.65 -23.54 13.66
N ILE A 6 -0.35 -22.80 14.72
CA ILE A 6 0.00 -21.39 14.61
C ILE A 6 1.43 -21.38 14.10
N LEU A 7 1.64 -21.00 12.83
CA LEU A 7 2.98 -20.81 12.30
C LEU A 7 3.65 -19.63 13.00
N ILE A 8 4.79 -19.89 13.64
CA ILE A 8 5.58 -18.89 14.35
C ILE A 8 6.94 -18.76 13.62
N PRO A 9 7.36 -17.54 13.23
CA PRO A 9 8.63 -17.34 12.57
C PRO A 9 9.79 -17.41 13.56
N ILE A 10 10.97 -17.78 13.08
CA ILE A 10 12.21 -17.77 13.85
C ILE A 10 12.97 -16.48 13.54
N VAL A 11 13.42 -15.78 14.58
CA VAL A 11 14.12 -14.49 14.48
C VAL A 11 15.36 -14.50 15.37
N LYS A 12 16.41 -13.77 14.97
CA LYS A 12 17.59 -13.56 15.82
C LYS A 12 17.30 -12.57 16.95
N SER A 13 17.75 -12.86 18.15
CA SER A 13 17.69 -11.92 19.27
C SER A 13 18.59 -10.71 19.02
N PRO A 14 18.18 -9.48 19.41
CA PRO A 14 19.05 -8.30 19.37
C PRO A 14 20.23 -8.37 20.36
N ALA A 15 20.21 -9.31 21.31
CA ALA A 15 21.30 -9.51 22.27
C ALA A 15 22.60 -9.92 21.56
N LYS A 16 23.75 -9.69 22.22
CA LYS A 16 25.08 -10.02 21.67
C LYS A 16 25.21 -11.50 21.27
N ASP A 17 24.58 -12.40 22.04
CA ASP A 17 24.64 -13.85 21.80
C ASP A 17 23.82 -14.27 20.57
N ALA A 18 23.00 -13.38 20.01
CA ALA A 18 22.23 -13.55 18.77
C ALA A 18 21.44 -14.89 18.65
N HIS A 19 21.04 -15.46 19.78
CA HIS A 19 20.29 -16.72 19.81
C HIS A 19 18.98 -16.61 19.02
N LEU A 20 18.54 -17.75 18.48
CA LEU A 20 17.27 -17.84 17.77
C LEU A 20 16.12 -17.86 18.77
N ARG A 21 15.08 -17.09 18.47
CA ARG A 21 13.86 -17.00 19.27
C ARG A 21 12.64 -16.99 18.36
N GLU A 22 11.49 -17.26 18.96
CA GLU A 22 10.19 -17.10 18.30
C GLU A 22 9.85 -15.63 18.11
N GLY A 23 9.43 -15.27 16.90
CA GLY A 23 8.95 -13.94 16.54
C GLY A 23 7.43 -13.80 16.67
N SER A 24 6.94 -12.56 16.62
CA SER A 24 5.50 -12.27 16.73
C SER A 24 4.69 -12.60 15.47
N GLY A 25 5.32 -12.46 14.28
CA GLY A 25 4.68 -12.67 12.97
C GLY A 25 5.68 -12.52 11.82
N PHE A 26 5.33 -12.92 10.60
CA PHE A 26 6.22 -12.87 9.43
C PHE A 26 6.42 -11.45 8.92
N SER A 27 7.61 -11.13 8.42
CA SER A 27 7.90 -9.79 7.90
C SER A 27 7.28 -9.58 6.52
N LEU A 28 7.01 -8.33 6.16
CA LEU A 28 6.52 -7.99 4.82
C LEU A 28 7.44 -8.50 3.69
N PRO A 29 8.77 -8.33 3.75
CA PRO A 29 9.63 -8.86 2.70
C PRO A 29 9.72 -10.40 2.68
N GLU A 30 9.65 -11.10 3.83
CA GLU A 30 9.55 -12.57 3.85
C GLU A 30 8.31 -13.08 3.10
N ILE A 31 7.16 -12.43 3.32
CA ILE A 31 5.90 -12.78 2.65
C ILE A 31 5.99 -12.54 1.14
N LYS A 32 6.60 -11.43 0.73
CA LYS A 32 6.82 -11.11 -0.69
C LYS A 32 7.77 -12.09 -1.36
N SER A 33 8.87 -12.46 -0.71
CA SER A 33 9.84 -13.45 -1.22
C SER A 33 9.28 -14.87 -1.32
N ALA A 34 8.19 -15.16 -0.61
CA ALA A 34 7.45 -16.41 -0.69
C ALA A 34 6.31 -16.36 -1.73
N ASP A 35 6.21 -15.28 -2.51
CA ASP A 35 5.19 -15.06 -3.54
C ASP A 35 3.73 -15.09 -3.03
N TYR A 36 3.52 -14.70 -1.78
CA TYR A 36 2.17 -14.58 -1.20
C TYR A 36 1.66 -13.14 -1.16
N ASP A 37 0.36 -12.98 -1.40
CA ASP A 37 -0.33 -11.70 -1.18
C ASP A 37 -0.75 -11.54 0.30
N LEU A 38 -0.81 -10.29 0.77
CA LEU A 38 -1.20 -9.97 2.14
C LEU A 38 -2.61 -10.46 2.49
N GLN A 39 -3.54 -10.50 1.52
CA GLN A 39 -4.88 -11.02 1.76
C GLN A 39 -4.86 -12.53 1.98
N THR A 40 -4.00 -13.27 1.27
CA THR A 40 -3.88 -14.73 1.43
C THR A 40 -3.37 -15.08 2.82
N ILE A 41 -2.32 -14.40 3.29
CA ILE A 41 -1.76 -14.58 4.64
C ILE A 41 -2.79 -14.25 5.73
N LYS A 42 -3.57 -13.18 5.56
CA LYS A 42 -4.67 -12.83 6.48
C LYS A 42 -5.75 -13.91 6.50
N THR A 43 -6.09 -14.48 5.35
CA THR A 43 -7.08 -15.57 5.23
C THR A 43 -6.60 -16.84 5.92
N LEU A 44 -5.31 -17.13 5.84
CA LEU A 44 -4.64 -18.22 6.54
C LEU A 44 -4.49 -17.96 8.05
N ASN A 45 -4.88 -16.78 8.54
CA ASN A 45 -4.77 -16.36 9.94
C ASN A 45 -3.32 -16.37 10.46
N ILE A 46 -2.35 -16.08 9.59
CA ILE A 46 -0.95 -15.95 9.95
C ILE A 46 -0.69 -14.50 10.37
N LYS A 47 0.06 -14.32 11.46
CA LYS A 47 0.40 -12.98 11.97
C LYS A 47 1.45 -12.30 11.09
N ILE A 48 1.24 -11.03 10.81
CA ILE A 48 2.14 -10.18 10.02
C ILE A 48 2.79 -9.15 10.94
N ASP A 49 4.12 -9.09 10.93
CA ASP A 49 4.90 -8.05 11.58
C ASP A 49 5.27 -6.97 10.57
N TYR A 50 4.49 -5.90 10.55
CA TYR A 50 4.65 -4.77 9.62
C TYR A 50 5.94 -3.97 9.85
N HIS A 51 6.56 -4.08 11.02
CA HIS A 51 7.71 -3.25 11.40
C HIS A 51 9.05 -3.96 11.17
N ARG A 52 9.06 -5.30 11.09
CA ARG A 52 10.28 -6.05 10.80
C ARG A 52 10.65 -5.90 9.32
N ARG A 53 11.91 -5.56 9.07
CA ARG A 53 12.49 -5.42 7.71
C ARG A 53 13.45 -6.55 7.34
N SER A 54 13.87 -7.38 8.29
CA SER A 54 14.76 -8.50 8.03
C SER A 54 14.05 -9.60 7.25
N VAL A 55 14.85 -10.31 6.46
CA VAL A 55 14.44 -11.51 5.73
C VAL A 55 15.27 -12.68 6.24
N HIS A 56 14.60 -13.77 6.56
CA HIS A 56 15.23 -15.02 6.95
C HIS A 56 14.75 -16.14 6.03
N GLU A 57 15.68 -16.80 5.35
CA GLU A 57 15.39 -17.87 4.38
C GLU A 57 14.54 -18.99 5.00
N LYS A 58 14.89 -19.43 6.22
CA LYS A 58 14.11 -20.42 6.98
C LYS A 58 12.62 -20.05 7.10
N ASN A 59 12.30 -18.77 7.26
CA ASN A 59 10.91 -18.32 7.36
C ASN A 59 10.22 -18.29 5.99
N VAL A 60 10.96 -17.96 4.93
CA VAL A 60 10.45 -18.01 3.55
C VAL A 60 10.12 -19.45 3.17
N ASP A 61 10.97 -20.40 3.53
CA ASP A 61 10.74 -21.83 3.27
C ASP A 61 9.53 -22.35 4.06
N LEU A 62 9.39 -21.95 5.33
CA LEU A 62 8.20 -22.24 6.13
C LEU A 62 6.92 -21.71 5.48
N LEU A 63 6.97 -20.51 4.90
CA LEU A 63 5.83 -19.95 4.17
C LEU A 63 5.56 -20.75 2.88
N LYS A 64 6.58 -21.04 2.07
CA LYS A 64 6.44 -21.79 0.80
C LYS A 64 5.91 -23.21 1.00
N ALA A 65 6.19 -23.83 2.14
CA ALA A 65 5.63 -25.13 2.51
C ALA A 65 4.09 -25.08 2.67
N LEU A 66 3.50 -23.90 2.86
CA LEU A 66 2.05 -23.74 2.98
C LEU A 66 1.38 -23.82 1.60
N LYS A 67 0.71 -24.95 1.36
CA LYS A 67 -0.14 -25.09 0.17
C LYS A 67 -1.42 -24.27 0.35
N ILE A 68 -1.59 -23.22 -0.44
CA ILE A 68 -2.87 -22.52 -0.53
C ILE A 68 -3.80 -23.38 -1.39
N SER A 69 -4.94 -23.78 -0.83
CA SER A 69 -6.04 -24.27 -1.66
C SER A 69 -6.65 -23.07 -2.38
N ASP A 70 -6.66 -23.08 -3.71
CA ASP A 70 -7.34 -22.08 -4.55
C ASP A 70 -8.86 -22.18 -4.39
N LYS A 71 -9.36 -21.80 -3.21
CA LYS A 71 -10.79 -21.64 -2.99
C LYS A 71 -11.19 -20.37 -3.73
N LYS A 72 -11.53 -20.52 -5.02
CA LYS A 72 -12.23 -19.48 -5.79
C LYS A 72 -13.44 -19.03 -4.97
N GLY A 73 -13.32 -17.90 -4.29
CA GLY A 73 -14.41 -17.33 -3.52
C GLY A 73 -15.63 -17.21 -4.43
N LYS A 74 -16.81 -17.59 -3.94
CA LYS A 74 -18.05 -17.38 -4.69
C LYS A 74 -18.12 -15.88 -5.02
N LYS A 75 -18.18 -15.54 -6.32
CA LYS A 75 -18.36 -14.15 -6.75
C LYS A 75 -19.63 -13.65 -6.05
N ARG A 76 -19.52 -12.55 -5.30
CA ARG A 76 -20.70 -11.91 -4.71
C ARG A 76 -21.61 -11.54 -5.87
N GLU A 77 -22.88 -11.86 -5.77
CA GLU A 77 -23.87 -11.41 -6.74
C GLU A 77 -23.82 -9.88 -6.82
N PRO A 78 -23.99 -9.30 -8.03
CA PRO A 78 -24.03 -7.85 -8.18
C PRO A 78 -25.05 -7.27 -7.22
N PHE A 79 -24.71 -6.15 -6.58
CA PHE A 79 -25.61 -5.49 -5.65
C PHE A 79 -26.87 -5.04 -6.39
N VAL A 80 -27.97 -5.75 -6.19
CA VAL A 80 -29.28 -5.33 -6.67
C VAL A 80 -29.75 -4.19 -5.78
N ALA A 81 -29.79 -2.97 -6.34
CA ALA A 81 -30.33 -1.82 -5.64
C ALA A 81 -31.79 -2.10 -5.28
N LYS A 82 -32.06 -2.37 -4.00
CA LYS A 82 -33.43 -2.51 -3.51
C LYS A 82 -34.14 -1.19 -3.78
N GLU A 83 -35.28 -1.25 -4.46
CA GLU A 83 -36.17 -0.11 -4.57
C GLU A 83 -36.43 0.43 -3.17
N LYS A 84 -36.04 1.69 -2.95
CA LYS A 84 -36.35 2.38 -1.70
C LYS A 84 -37.86 2.50 -1.66
N LYS A 85 -38.54 1.58 -0.97
CA LYS A 85 -39.93 1.79 -0.58
C LYS A 85 -39.94 3.11 0.18
N ARG A 86 -40.55 4.14 -0.40
CA ARG A 86 -40.76 5.42 0.27
C ARG A 86 -41.61 5.11 1.50
N THR A 87 -40.96 4.95 2.65
CA THR A 87 -41.68 5.01 3.91
C THR A 87 -42.25 6.41 3.99
N GLY A 88 -43.54 6.55 4.33
CA GLY A 88 -44.16 7.85 4.54
C GLY A 88 -43.29 8.72 5.45
N TYR A 89 -43.23 10.01 5.14
CA TYR A 89 -42.45 10.98 5.92
C TYR A 89 -42.88 10.89 7.40
N LYS A 90 -41.95 10.47 8.27
CA LYS A 90 -42.17 10.53 9.72
C LYS A 90 -41.73 11.91 10.21
N PRO A 91 -42.64 12.74 10.74
CA PRO A 91 -42.28 14.06 11.24
C PRO A 91 -41.27 13.94 12.39
N LYS A 92 -40.28 14.85 12.40
CA LYS A 92 -39.17 14.84 13.36
C LYS A 92 -39.61 14.99 14.82
N SER A 93 -40.81 15.50 15.09
CA SER A 93 -41.37 15.69 16.44
C SER A 93 -41.39 14.39 17.25
N LYS A 94 -41.90 13.29 16.68
CA LYS A 94 -41.95 11.97 17.34
C LYS A 94 -40.55 11.37 17.61
N THR A 95 -39.51 11.84 16.91
CA THR A 95 -38.13 11.36 17.08
C THR A 95 -37.40 12.14 18.19
N ILE A 96 -37.78 13.40 18.41
CA ILE A 96 -37.22 14.25 19.47
C ILE A 96 -37.67 13.73 20.84
N GLU A 97 -38.95 13.41 21.00
CA GLU A 97 -39.48 12.85 22.27
C GLU A 97 -38.80 11.54 22.69
N LYS A 98 -38.58 10.61 21.73
CA LYS A 98 -37.85 9.36 21.99
C LYS A 98 -36.36 9.57 22.31
N LYS A 99 -35.70 10.56 21.67
CA LYS A 99 -34.30 10.88 21.96
C LYS A 99 -34.13 11.56 23.32
N VAL A 100 -35.08 12.39 23.75
CA VAL A 100 -35.04 13.04 25.07
C VAL A 100 -35.28 12.00 26.18
N ALA A 101 -36.19 11.04 25.98
CA ALA A 101 -36.39 9.93 26.91
C ALA A 101 -35.14 9.02 27.05
N SER A 102 -34.53 8.60 25.92
CA SER A 102 -33.33 7.76 25.95
C SER A 102 -32.07 8.46 26.49
N LYS A 103 -32.02 9.80 26.44
CA LYS A 103 -30.91 10.58 27.00
C LYS A 103 -31.02 10.70 28.53
N ARG A 104 -32.24 10.77 29.08
CA ARG A 104 -32.48 10.75 30.53
C ARG A 104 -32.12 9.41 31.18
N GLU A 105 -32.29 8.29 30.49
CA GLU A 105 -31.89 6.97 31.02
C GLU A 105 -30.37 6.73 31.01
N LYS A 106 -29.61 7.41 30.14
CA LYS A 106 -28.15 7.24 30.03
C LYS A 106 -27.34 8.16 30.94
N GLU A 107 -27.97 9.16 31.56
CA GLU A 107 -27.31 10.06 32.52
C GLU A 107 -27.18 9.47 33.94
N ILE A 108 -27.72 8.27 34.20
CA ILE A 108 -27.68 7.62 35.53
C ILE A 108 -26.51 6.63 35.68
N VAL A 109 -25.74 6.34 34.63
CA VAL A 109 -24.57 5.44 34.74
C VAL A 109 -23.29 6.21 34.46
N GLU A 110 -22.74 6.84 35.51
CA GLU A 110 -21.37 7.36 35.53
C GLU A 110 -20.35 6.22 35.55
N PRO A 111 -19.42 6.12 34.57
CA PRO A 111 -18.16 5.44 34.78
C PRO A 111 -17.08 6.43 35.23
N LYS A 112 -16.55 6.14 36.42
CA LYS A 112 -15.41 6.80 37.08
C LYS A 112 -14.27 7.13 36.12
N LYS A 113 -13.85 8.41 36.15
CA LYS A 113 -12.60 8.94 35.58
C LYS A 113 -11.41 8.11 36.08
N LYS A 114 -10.67 7.48 35.16
CA LYS A 114 -9.30 7.00 35.41
C LYS A 114 -8.30 8.06 34.96
N GLU A 115 -7.37 8.35 35.86
CA GLU A 115 -6.30 9.34 35.73
C GLU A 115 -5.42 9.09 34.51
N LYS A 116 -5.09 10.20 33.83
CA LYS A 116 -4.10 10.26 32.76
C LYS A 116 -2.71 10.34 33.37
N VAL A 117 -1.95 9.24 33.29
CA VAL A 117 -0.51 9.25 33.56
C VAL A 117 0.23 9.72 32.30
N ALA A 118 1.00 10.79 32.47
CA ALA A 118 1.82 11.44 31.47
C ALA A 118 2.95 10.52 30.98
N LYS A 119 3.18 10.48 29.66
CA LYS A 119 4.39 9.89 29.05
C LYS A 119 5.22 10.98 28.35
N PRO A 120 6.54 11.03 28.58
CA PRO A 120 7.41 12.11 28.15
C PRO A 120 7.79 12.04 26.67
N LYS A 121 7.96 13.23 26.08
CA LYS A 121 8.57 13.51 24.77
C LYS A 121 9.96 12.87 24.70
N ARG A 122 10.26 12.15 23.62
CA ARG A 122 11.63 11.79 23.25
C ARG A 122 11.96 12.33 21.87
N GLU A 123 13.12 12.97 21.83
CA GLU A 123 13.62 13.87 20.81
C GLU A 123 14.04 13.16 19.52
N LYS A 124 14.02 13.94 18.45
CA LYS A 124 14.44 13.60 17.09
C LYS A 124 15.96 13.51 17.02
N ALA A 125 16.47 12.51 16.31
CA ALA A 125 17.83 12.49 15.78
C ALA A 125 17.85 11.76 14.40
N PRO A 126 18.85 12.05 13.55
CA PRO A 126 18.64 12.38 12.14
C PRO A 126 18.75 11.23 11.13
N LYS A 127 18.27 11.56 9.93
CA LYS A 127 18.32 10.84 8.64
C LYS A 127 19.68 10.18 8.38
N LYS A 128 19.66 8.93 7.91
CA LYS A 128 20.79 8.31 7.21
C LYS A 128 20.35 7.89 5.80
N THR A 129 20.91 8.63 4.86
CA THR A 129 20.96 8.45 3.41
C THR A 129 21.75 7.20 3.02
N VAL A 130 21.22 6.42 2.08
CA VAL A 130 21.93 5.36 1.34
C VAL A 130 21.48 5.54 -0.11
N LYS A 131 22.24 6.32 -0.87
CA LYS A 131 23.19 5.90 -1.91
C LYS A 131 22.50 5.29 -3.12
N GLU A 132 22.31 6.18 -4.11
CA GLU A 132 22.20 5.95 -5.54
C GLU A 132 23.19 4.87 -6.02
N GLU A 133 22.66 3.95 -6.82
CA GLU A 133 23.41 3.25 -7.86
C GLU A 133 23.15 3.98 -9.18
N GLU A 134 24.22 4.42 -9.83
CA GLU A 134 24.22 5.06 -11.14
C GLU A 134 23.75 4.08 -12.23
N PRO A 135 23.01 4.59 -13.22
CA PRO A 135 23.40 4.28 -14.58
C PRO A 135 23.68 5.54 -15.39
N ALA A 136 24.92 5.59 -15.90
CA ALA A 136 25.36 6.15 -17.17
C ALA A 136 24.84 7.53 -17.59
N LEU A 137 25.79 8.48 -17.62
CA LEU A 137 25.77 9.72 -18.39
C LEU A 137 25.15 9.50 -19.78
N GLN A 138 23.91 9.97 -19.95
CA GLN A 138 23.41 10.39 -21.25
C GLN A 138 23.25 11.91 -21.14
N GLU A 139 24.11 12.62 -21.86
CA GLU A 139 24.10 14.07 -22.00
C GLU A 139 22.82 14.45 -22.75
N GLY A 140 21.76 14.74 -22.00
CA GLY A 140 20.46 15.03 -22.58
C GLY A 140 19.60 15.83 -21.61
N ILE A 141 18.71 16.62 -22.18
CA ILE A 141 17.69 17.39 -21.45
C ILE A 141 16.85 16.41 -20.64
N SER A 142 16.63 16.74 -19.36
CA SER A 142 15.89 15.86 -18.46
C SER A 142 14.40 15.86 -18.83
N LEU A 143 13.76 14.69 -18.79
CA LEU A 143 12.32 14.57 -19.08
C LEU A 143 11.44 15.48 -18.20
N THR A 144 11.91 15.80 -16.99
CA THR A 144 11.23 16.70 -16.04
C THR A 144 11.05 18.14 -16.51
N GLU A 145 11.70 18.55 -17.60
CA GLU A 145 11.56 19.88 -18.18
C GLU A 145 10.32 20.03 -19.05
N LEU A 146 9.71 18.92 -19.49
CA LEU A 146 8.47 18.93 -20.29
C LEU A 146 7.26 19.34 -19.45
N GLN A 147 6.38 20.15 -20.05
CA GLN A 147 5.27 20.73 -19.31
C GLN A 147 4.25 19.65 -18.93
N GLY A 148 3.95 19.56 -17.64
CA GLY A 148 3.00 18.57 -17.13
C GLY A 148 3.54 17.13 -17.06
N LEU A 149 4.83 16.92 -17.27
CA LEU A 149 5.53 15.67 -16.95
C LEU A 149 6.13 15.77 -15.53
N GLY A 150 5.40 15.23 -14.54
CA GLY A 150 5.86 15.24 -13.15
C GLY A 150 6.87 14.12 -12.83
N PRO A 151 7.56 14.19 -11.68
CA PRO A 151 8.58 13.21 -11.28
C PRO A 151 8.04 11.79 -11.13
N ALA A 152 6.77 11.64 -10.76
CA ALA A 152 6.12 10.33 -10.68
C ALA A 152 5.92 9.69 -12.06
N THR A 153 5.67 10.50 -13.09
CA THR A 153 5.54 10.02 -14.46
C THR A 153 6.91 9.74 -15.06
N ALA A 154 7.87 10.65 -14.87
CA ALA A 154 9.26 10.46 -15.32
C ALA A 154 9.87 9.15 -14.81
N LYS A 155 9.58 8.75 -13.56
CA LYS A 155 10.00 7.45 -13.03
C LYS A 155 9.48 6.26 -13.84
N LYS A 156 8.25 6.31 -14.34
CA LYS A 156 7.68 5.24 -15.19
C LYS A 156 8.37 5.18 -16.55
N PHE A 157 8.76 6.32 -17.11
CA PHE A 157 9.54 6.39 -18.34
C PHE A 157 10.93 5.79 -18.14
N ASN A 158 11.60 6.14 -17.03
CA ASN A 158 12.90 5.57 -16.68
C ASN A 158 12.83 4.05 -16.48
N GLU A 159 11.73 3.50 -15.94
CA GLU A 159 11.51 2.04 -15.81
C GLU A 159 11.44 1.33 -17.18
N ILE A 160 11.04 2.03 -18.24
CA ILE A 160 10.96 1.51 -19.61
C ILE A 160 12.27 1.74 -20.38
N GLY A 161 13.17 2.57 -19.85
CA GLY A 161 14.45 2.93 -20.48
C GLY A 161 14.43 4.29 -21.18
N VAL A 162 13.33 5.04 -21.08
CA VAL A 162 13.22 6.41 -21.61
C VAL A 162 13.71 7.38 -20.55
N THR A 163 14.98 7.74 -20.61
CA THR A 163 15.64 8.63 -19.63
C THR A 163 15.75 10.08 -20.09
N SER A 164 15.75 10.31 -21.42
CA SER A 164 16.06 11.59 -22.04
C SER A 164 14.99 12.02 -23.04
N VAL A 165 14.88 13.33 -23.30
CA VAL A 165 13.94 13.92 -24.28
C VAL A 165 14.17 13.37 -25.69
N GLU A 166 15.42 13.11 -26.08
CA GLU A 166 15.76 12.50 -27.38
C GLU A 166 15.20 11.08 -27.53
N ASN A 167 15.29 10.27 -26.47
CA ASN A 167 14.75 8.91 -26.47
C ASN A 167 13.23 8.94 -26.61
N LEU A 168 12.55 9.93 -26.01
CA LEU A 168 11.11 10.10 -26.14
C LEU A 168 10.67 10.42 -27.58
N ILE A 169 11.48 11.14 -28.35
CA ILE A 169 11.17 11.50 -29.75
C ILE A 169 11.31 10.28 -30.68
N ASN A 170 12.26 9.38 -30.38
CA ASN A 170 12.52 8.20 -31.20
C ASN A 170 11.46 7.10 -31.04
N GLU A 171 10.71 7.11 -29.94
CA GLU A 171 9.69 6.10 -29.64
C GLU A 171 8.30 6.46 -30.15
N SER A 172 7.47 5.45 -30.39
CA SER A 172 6.10 5.65 -30.87
C SER A 172 5.13 5.91 -29.70
N PRO A 173 4.20 6.89 -29.81
CA PRO A 173 3.26 7.21 -28.74
C PRO A 173 2.25 6.08 -28.49
N GLU A 174 1.99 5.23 -29.47
CA GLU A 174 1.06 4.09 -29.37
C GLU A 174 1.64 3.00 -28.47
N GLU A 175 2.93 2.66 -28.63
CA GLU A 175 3.60 1.67 -27.79
C GLU A 175 3.72 2.17 -26.35
N LEU A 176 4.14 3.42 -26.19
CA LEU A 176 4.29 4.04 -24.87
C LEU A 176 2.97 4.11 -24.09
N ALA A 177 1.84 4.35 -24.77
CA ALA A 177 0.52 4.37 -24.12
C ALA A 177 0.12 3.00 -23.56
N LEU A 178 0.51 1.91 -24.24
CA LEU A 178 0.22 0.54 -23.78
C LEU A 178 1.10 0.14 -22.59
N LEU A 179 2.38 0.54 -22.60
CA LEU A 179 3.32 0.21 -21.53
C LEU A 179 3.07 1.07 -20.28
N ILE A 180 2.83 2.38 -20.45
CA ILE A 180 2.71 3.32 -19.33
C ILE A 180 1.25 3.46 -18.89
N LYS A 181 0.91 2.81 -17.78
CA LYS A 181 -0.41 2.95 -17.15
C LYS A 181 -0.71 4.41 -16.76
N GLY A 182 -1.74 4.96 -17.37
CA GLY A 182 -2.29 6.29 -17.08
C GLY A 182 -1.79 7.43 -17.97
N CYS A 183 -1.04 7.13 -19.04
CA CYS A 183 -0.73 8.08 -20.10
C CYS A 183 -1.62 7.78 -21.33
N SER A 184 -2.29 8.80 -21.87
CA SER A 184 -3.03 8.68 -23.14
C SER A 184 -2.12 9.05 -24.32
N GLU A 185 -2.40 8.51 -25.50
CA GLU A 185 -1.67 8.80 -26.74
C GLU A 185 -1.62 10.30 -27.05
N ASP A 186 -2.73 11.01 -26.87
CA ASP A 186 -2.80 12.46 -27.10
C ASP A 186 -1.85 13.24 -26.20
N ARG A 187 -1.62 12.75 -24.99
CA ARG A 187 -0.72 13.39 -24.04
C ARG A 187 0.74 13.14 -24.41
N LEU A 188 1.04 11.94 -24.89
CA LEU A 188 2.37 11.58 -25.40
C LEU A 188 2.71 12.40 -26.66
N LYS A 189 1.76 12.55 -27.60
CA LYS A 189 1.94 13.40 -28.79
C LYS A 189 2.33 14.83 -28.41
N LYS A 190 1.60 15.44 -27.46
CA LYS A 190 1.93 16.78 -26.95
C LYS A 190 3.34 16.87 -26.38
N TRP A 191 3.76 15.88 -25.58
CA TRP A 191 5.13 15.86 -25.03
C TRP A 191 6.20 15.65 -26.09
N ILE A 192 5.93 14.88 -27.15
CA ILE A 192 6.86 14.70 -28.28
C ILE A 192 6.98 15.99 -29.09
N ASP A 193 5.88 16.72 -29.28
CA ASP A 193 5.91 18.01 -29.99
C ASP A 193 6.69 19.06 -29.16
N GLU A 194 6.42 19.17 -27.87
CA GLU A 194 7.20 20.03 -26.95
C GLU A 194 8.68 19.63 -26.91
N ALA A 195 8.98 18.34 -26.92
CA ALA A 195 10.34 17.81 -26.97
C ALA A 195 11.09 18.24 -28.24
N LYS A 196 10.44 18.18 -29.40
CA LYS A 196 11.01 18.67 -30.66
C LYS A 196 11.26 20.18 -30.64
N ASP A 197 10.33 20.94 -30.06
CA ASP A 197 10.47 22.39 -29.89
C ASP A 197 11.66 22.75 -28.99
N LEU A 198 11.93 21.96 -27.94
CA LEU A 198 13.08 22.18 -27.05
C LEU A 198 14.43 21.89 -27.70
N ILE A 199 14.51 20.88 -28.58
CA ILE A 199 15.74 20.56 -29.32
C ILE A 199 15.97 21.55 -30.46
N SER A 200 14.90 22.05 -31.08
CA SER A 200 14.99 23.03 -32.17
C SER A 200 15.34 24.45 -31.71
N LYS A 201 15.43 24.69 -30.40
CA LYS A 201 15.60 26.01 -29.80
C LYS A 201 17.04 26.26 -29.36
#